data_AF-A0A4U9CXA2-F1
#
_entry.id   AF-A0A4U9CXA2-F1
#
_cell.length_a   1.000
_cell.length_b   1.000
_cell.length_c   1.000
_cell.angle_alpha   90.00
_cell.angle_beta   90.00
_cell.angle_gamma   90.00
#
_symmetry.space_group_name_H-M   'P 1'
#
loop_
_entity.id
_entity.type
_entity.pdbx_description
1 polymer ?
#
loop_
_entity_poly.entity_id
_entity_poly.type
_entity_poly.pdbx_seq_one_letter_code
_entity_poly.pdbx_strand_id
1 'polypeptide(L)'
;MYHCARPENRHKIKGLLISGVIACVIGGTTEPLEFLFLFVAPALYLIHALLTGLGFTIMAVLGVTIGNTDGNVIDFVVFGILHGLSTKWYLVPVVAAVWFAGVLRHLPLRHHPL
;
A
#
# COMPACT_ATOMS: atom_id res chain seq x y z
N MET A 1 -9.42 7.46 -2.18
CA MET A 1 -10.75 6.82 -2.27
C MET A 1 -11.78 7.49 -1.36
N TYR A 2 -11.61 7.51 -0.03
CA TYR A 2 -12.60 8.12 0.90
C TYR A 2 -12.92 9.59 0.61
N HIS A 3 -11.90 10.44 0.43
CA HIS A 3 -12.09 11.88 0.21
C HIS A 3 -12.75 12.20 -1.14
N CYS A 4 -12.55 11.35 -2.15
CA CYS A 4 -13.14 11.49 -3.49
C CYS A 4 -14.59 10.99 -3.56
N ALA A 5 -15.09 10.35 -2.50
CA ALA A 5 -16.46 9.89 -2.43
C ALA A 5 -17.44 11.05 -2.24
N ARG A 6 -18.56 11.00 -2.97
CA ARG A 6 -19.70 11.90 -2.75
C ARG A 6 -20.12 11.84 -1.27
N PRO A 7 -20.41 12.98 -0.60
CA PRO A 7 -20.72 13.03 0.83
C PRO A 7 -21.77 12.01 1.27
N GLU A 8 -22.83 11.83 0.46
CA GLU A 8 -23.94 10.90 0.69
C GLU A 8 -23.50 9.43 0.81
N ASN A 9 -22.41 9.04 0.12
CA ASN A 9 -21.91 7.66 0.09
C ASN A 9 -20.74 7.41 1.04
N ARG A 10 -20.21 8.45 1.72
CA ARG A 10 -19.02 8.34 2.58
C ARG A 10 -19.22 7.36 3.73
N HIS A 11 -20.42 7.26 4.30
CA HIS A 11 -20.68 6.32 5.38
C HIS A 11 -20.51 4.85 4.93
N LYS A 12 -21.09 4.50 3.77
CA LYS A 12 -20.96 3.16 3.18
C LYS A 12 -19.51 2.87 2.77
N ILE A 13 -18.85 3.83 2.12
CA ILE A 13 -17.46 3.70 1.67
C ILE A 13 -16.49 3.60 2.85
N LYS A 14 -16.75 4.29 3.96
CA LYS A 14 -15.93 4.18 5.17
C LYS A 14 -15.91 2.75 5.71
N GLY A 15 -17.07 2.10 5.83
CA GLY A 15 -17.16 0.72 6.31
C GLY A 15 -16.38 -0.24 5.41
N LEU A 16 -16.56 -0.11 4.09
CA LEU A 16 -15.86 -0.92 3.09
C LEU A 16 -14.35 -0.74 3.14
N LEU A 17 -13.87 0.51 3.20
CA LEU A 17 -12.44 0.80 3.26
C LEU A 17 -11.80 0.34 4.56
N ILE A 18 -12.48 0.50 5.70
CA ILE A 18 -11.95 0.02 6.99
C ILE A 18 -11.79 -1.50 6.96
N SER A 19 -12.82 -2.23 6.52
CA SER A 19 -12.76 -3.69 6.41
C SER A 19 -11.65 -4.15 5.45
N GLY A 20 -11.54 -3.51 4.28
CA GLY A 20 -10.49 -3.82 3.31
C GLY A 20 -9.08 -3.54 3.85
N VAL A 21 -8.87 -2.40 4.51
CA VAL A 21 -7.58 -2.05 5.11
C VAL A 21 -7.19 -3.05 6.21
N ILE A 22 -8.13 -3.46 7.06
CA ILE A 22 -7.86 -4.48 8.09
C ILE A 22 -7.43 -5.80 7.44
N ALA A 23 -8.16 -6.26 6.42
CA ALA A 23 -7.81 -7.48 5.69
C ALA A 23 -6.41 -7.39 5.03
N CYS A 24 -6.07 -6.26 4.43
CA CYS A 24 -4.75 -6.04 3.81
C CYS A 24 -3.63 -6.02 4.86
N VAL A 25 -3.81 -5.26 5.95
CA VAL A 25 -2.76 -5.06 6.95
C VAL A 25 -2.49 -6.33 7.74
N ILE A 26 -3.54 -7.07 8.12
CA ILE A 26 -3.41 -8.26 8.95
C ILE A 26 -3.19 -9.51 8.10
N GLY A 27 -4.02 -9.70 7.07
CA GLY A 27 -4.04 -10.92 6.25
C GLY A 27 -3.25 -10.84 4.95
N GLY A 28 -2.78 -9.67 4.54
CA GLY A 28 -2.03 -9.49 3.28
C GLY A 28 -2.89 -9.52 2.02
N THR A 29 -4.19 -9.79 2.12
CA THR A 29 -5.08 -9.88 0.96
C THR A 29 -5.48 -8.49 0.47
N THR A 30 -4.93 -8.05 -0.67
CA THR A 30 -5.20 -6.72 -1.25
C THR A 30 -6.42 -6.66 -2.16
N GLU A 31 -6.92 -7.82 -2.60
CA GLU A 31 -8.05 -7.97 -3.54
C GLU A 31 -9.29 -7.14 -3.16
N PRO A 32 -9.75 -7.09 -1.88
CA PRO A 32 -10.94 -6.35 -1.52
C PRO A 32 -10.82 -4.84 -1.75
N LEU A 33 -9.59 -4.29 -1.70
CA LEU A 33 -9.33 -2.89 -2.03
C LEU A 33 -9.07 -2.70 -3.53
N GLU A 34 -8.36 -3.63 -4.17
CA GLU A 34 -8.04 -3.57 -5.59
C GLU A 34 -9.30 -3.63 -6.47
N PHE A 35 -10.27 -4.47 -6.12
CA PHE A 35 -11.51 -4.60 -6.86
C PHE A 35 -12.36 -3.32 -6.86
N LEU A 36 -12.12 -2.40 -5.91
CA LEU A 36 -12.80 -1.10 -5.87
C LEU A 36 -12.41 -0.18 -7.02
N PHE A 37 -11.28 -0.43 -7.68
CA PHE A 37 -10.81 0.40 -8.80
C PHE A 37 -10.32 -0.38 -10.02
N LEU A 38 -10.04 -1.68 -9.90
CA LEU A 38 -9.64 -2.56 -11.00
C LEU A 38 -10.59 -2.45 -12.20
N PHE A 39 -11.90 -2.56 -11.95
CA PHE A 39 -12.92 -2.53 -13.00
C PHE A 39 -13.39 -1.11 -13.36
N VAL A 40 -13.19 -0.14 -12.47
CA VAL A 40 -13.69 1.24 -12.64
C VAL A 40 -12.65 2.13 -13.34
N ALA A 41 -11.37 1.95 -13.03
CA ALA A 41 -10.27 2.73 -13.56
C ALA A 41 -9.06 1.82 -13.90
N PRO A 42 -9.12 1.06 -15.02
CA PRO A 42 -8.07 0.11 -15.38
C PRO A 42 -6.68 0.75 -15.55
N ALA A 43 -6.62 1.98 -16.05
CA ALA A 43 -5.36 2.72 -16.17
C ALA A 43 -4.73 3.01 -14.80
N LEU A 44 -5.54 3.31 -13.79
CA LEU A 44 -5.06 3.52 -12.41
C LEU A 44 -4.56 2.20 -11.81
N TYR A 45 -5.21 1.08 -12.14
CA TYR A 45 -4.73 -0.25 -11.76
C TYR A 45 -3.37 -0.60 -12.37
N LEU A 46 -3.15 -0.25 -13.64
CA LEU A 46 -1.85 -0.46 -14.27
C LEU A 46 -0.74 0.35 -13.57
N ILE A 47 -1.02 1.62 -13.23
CA ILE A 47 -0.08 2.46 -12.47
C ILE A 47 0.20 1.84 -11.09
N HIS A 48 -0.84 1.36 -10.39
CA HIS A 48 -0.70 0.64 -9.12
C HIS A 48 0.19 -0.60 -9.25
N ALA A 49 -0.03 -1.43 -10.27
CA ALA A 49 0.78 -2.62 -10.52
C ALA A 49 2.26 -2.28 -10.80
N LEU A 50 2.51 -1.24 -11.61
CA LEU A 50 3.88 -0.77 -11.89
C LEU A 50 4.57 -0.23 -10.63
N LEU A 51 3.86 0.58 -9.83
CA LEU A 51 4.39 1.11 -8.57
C LEU A 51 4.69 -0.02 -7.58
N THR A 52 3.80 -1.01 -7.49
CA THR A 52 4.00 -2.19 -6.65
C THR A 52 5.24 -2.98 -7.07
N GLY A 53 5.38 -3.28 -8.38
CA GLY A 53 6.55 -3.98 -8.92
C GLY A 53 7.87 -3.23 -8.71
N LEU A 54 7.86 -1.91 -8.87
CA LEU A 54 9.02 -1.06 -8.57
C LEU A 54 9.37 -1.06 -7.08
N GLY A 55 8.37 -1.02 -6.19
CA GLY A 55 8.58 -1.14 -4.74
C GLY A 55 9.29 -2.44 -4.37
N PHE A 56 8.83 -3.58 -4.89
CA PHE A 56 9.50 -4.87 -4.72
C PHE A 56 10.91 -4.89 -5.30
N THR A 57 11.11 -4.27 -6.47
CA THR A 57 12.44 -4.17 -7.10
C THR A 57 13.41 -3.39 -6.22
N ILE A 58 12.99 -2.27 -5.62
CA ILE A 58 13.83 -1.48 -4.71
C ILE A 58 14.19 -2.30 -3.47
N MET A 59 13.23 -3.01 -2.86
CA MET A 59 13.50 -3.89 -1.72
C MET A 59 14.53 -4.96 -2.08
N ALA A 60 14.40 -5.57 -3.26
CA ALA A 60 15.34 -6.57 -3.76
C ALA A 60 16.76 -5.98 -3.97
N VAL A 61 16.87 -4.80 -4.60
CA VAL A 61 18.16 -4.13 -4.84
C VAL A 61 18.84 -3.71 -3.53
N LEU A 62 18.06 -3.28 -2.52
CA LEU A 62 18.59 -2.96 -1.19
C LEU A 62 18.95 -4.22 -0.36
N GLY A 63 18.62 -5.40 -0.87
CA GLY A 63 18.83 -6.68 -0.19
C GLY A 63 18.01 -6.79 1.09
N VAL A 64 16.79 -6.27 1.09
CA VAL A 64 15.81 -6.47 2.17
C VAL A 64 15.18 -7.84 1.96
N THR A 65 15.28 -8.70 2.97
CA THR A 65 14.77 -10.07 2.91
C THR A 65 13.93 -10.35 4.15
N ILE A 66 12.62 -10.18 4.00
CA ILE A 66 11.62 -10.60 4.99
C ILE A 66 11.02 -11.89 4.44
N GLY A 67 11.04 -12.96 5.24
CA GLY A 67 10.39 -14.21 4.86
C GLY A 67 8.89 -13.99 4.66
N ASN A 68 8.32 -14.61 3.62
CA ASN A 68 6.96 -14.44 3.12
C ASN A 68 6.74 -13.28 2.11
N THR A 69 5.86 -13.54 1.12
CA THR A 69 5.61 -12.63 -0.02
C THR A 69 4.36 -11.77 0.20
N ASP A 70 3.50 -12.13 1.16
CA ASP A 70 2.20 -11.47 1.37
C ASP A 70 2.34 -10.04 1.93
N GLY A 71 3.46 -9.74 2.59
CA GLY A 71 3.84 -8.37 2.99
C GLY A 71 2.93 -7.77 4.07
N ASN A 72 2.25 -8.60 4.86
CA ASN A 72 1.37 -8.14 5.94
C ASN A 72 2.16 -7.76 7.20
N VAL A 73 1.48 -7.16 8.19
CA VAL A 73 2.12 -6.70 9.43
C VAL A 73 2.67 -7.86 10.26
N ILE A 74 2.04 -9.03 10.19
CA ILE A 74 2.48 -10.22 10.93
C ILE A 74 3.81 -10.70 10.35
N ASP A 75 3.93 -10.78 9.02
CA ASP A 75 5.16 -11.15 8.34
C ASP A 75 6.29 -10.17 8.64
N PHE A 76 5.99 -8.87 8.61
CA PHE A 76 6.95 -7.84 8.93
C PHE A 76 7.54 -8.01 10.35
N VAL A 77 6.69 -8.32 11.34
CA VAL A 77 7.15 -8.53 12.71
C VAL A 77 7.87 -9.87 12.84
N VAL A 78 7.22 -10.96 12.44
CA VAL A 78 7.68 -12.33 12.67
C VAL A 78 8.91 -12.64 11.82
N PHE A 79 8.84 -12.39 10.52
CA PHE A 79 9.92 -12.71 9.59
C PHE A 79 10.91 -11.57 9.38
N GLY A 80 10.57 -10.33 9.75
CA GLY A 80 11.45 -9.17 9.66
C GLY A 80 12.14 -8.86 10.98
N ILE A 81 11.39 -8.30 11.94
CA ILE A 81 11.93 -7.78 13.21
C ILE A 81 12.54 -8.90 14.07
N LEU A 82 11.81 -10.00 14.27
CA LEU A 82 12.25 -11.08 15.16
C LEU A 82 13.44 -11.88 14.62
N HIS A 83 13.70 -11.81 13.30
CA HIS A 83 14.88 -12.43 12.67
C HIS A 83 16.13 -11.53 12.72
N GLY A 84 16.07 -10.39 13.42
CA GLY A 84 17.21 -9.51 13.65
C GLY A 84 17.55 -8.60 12.47
N LEU A 85 18.74 -7.98 12.51
CA LEU A 85 19.13 -6.94 11.55
C LEU A 85 19.52 -7.47 10.16
N SER A 86 19.74 -8.78 10.02
CA SER A 86 20.09 -9.42 8.74
C SER A 86 19.01 -9.27 7.68
N THR A 87 17.75 -9.12 8.09
CA THR A 87 16.60 -8.91 7.18
C THR A 87 16.51 -7.48 6.65
N LYS A 88 17.23 -6.53 7.27
CA LYS A 88 17.16 -5.09 7.00
C LYS A 88 15.73 -4.52 7.08
N TRP A 89 14.89 -5.07 7.95
CA TRP A 89 13.48 -4.67 8.11
C TRP A 89 13.29 -3.15 8.30
N TYR A 90 14.25 -2.46 8.92
CA TYR A 90 14.19 -1.01 9.16
C TYR A 90 14.20 -0.18 7.87
N LEU A 91 14.66 -0.72 6.74
CA LEU A 91 14.61 -0.04 5.45
C LEU A 91 13.19 0.01 4.88
N VAL A 92 12.29 -0.92 5.27
CA VAL A 92 10.91 -0.95 4.80
C VAL A 92 10.15 0.34 5.14
N PRO A 93 10.05 0.80 6.42
CA PRO A 93 9.37 2.06 6.73
C PRO A 93 10.07 3.28 6.13
N VAL A 94 11.41 3.26 6.00
CA VAL A 94 12.17 4.37 5.39
C VAL A 94 11.83 4.50 3.91
N VAL A 95 11.88 3.41 3.16
CA VAL A 95 11.54 3.42 1.73
C VAL A 95 10.06 3.71 1.55
N ALA A 96 9.17 3.16 2.38
CA ALA A 96 7.75 3.48 2.34
C ALA A 96 7.49 4.99 2.53
N ALA A 97 8.17 5.64 3.48
CA ALA A 97 8.04 7.08 3.71
C ALA A 97 8.53 7.90 2.50
N VAL A 98 9.70 7.54 1.94
CA VAL A 98 10.25 8.19 0.74
C VAL A 98 9.32 7.99 -0.47
N TRP A 99 8.81 6.78 -0.64
CA TRP A 99 7.89 6.41 -1.71
C TRP A 99 6.59 7.20 -1.63
N PHE A 100 5.97 7.24 -0.44
CA PHE A 100 4.76 8.00 -0.20
C PHE A 100 4.97 9.50 -0.44
N ALA A 101 6.07 10.07 0.03
CA ALA A 101 6.41 11.46 -0.22
C ALA A 101 6.63 11.77 -1.71
N GLY A 102 7.28 10.86 -2.44
CA GLY A 102 7.48 10.97 -3.88
C GLY A 102 6.16 10.95 -4.65
N VAL A 103 5.30 9.96 -4.37
CA VAL A 103 3.98 9.83 -5.00
C VAL A 103 3.10 11.04 -4.68
N LEU A 104 3.08 11.50 -3.43
CA LEU A 104 2.27 12.65 -3.01
C LEU A 104 2.68 13.96 -3.70
N ARG A 105 3.99 14.14 -3.98
CA ARG A 105 4.48 15.33 -4.71
C ARG A 105 4.03 15.40 -6.16
N HIS A 106 3.83 14.25 -6.79
CA HIS A 106 3.37 14.18 -8.19
C HIS A 106 1.85 14.17 -8.33
N LEU A 107 1.11 14.07 -7.22
CA LEU A 107 -0.34 14.06 -7.23
C LEU A 107 -0.88 15.50 -7.29
N PRO A 108 -1.67 15.89 -8.30
CA PRO A 108 -2.18 17.26 -8.49
C PRO A 108 -3.24 17.69 -7.44
N LEU A 109 -3.43 16.92 -6.35
CA LEU A 109 -4.37 17.24 -5.27
C LEU A 109 -4.00 18.49 -4.47
N ARG A 110 -2.88 19.15 -4.76
CA ARG A 110 -2.46 20.38 -4.10
C ARG A 110 -3.16 21.65 -4.61
N HIS A 111 -3.86 21.59 -5.76
CA HIS A 111 -4.32 22.80 -6.47
C HIS A 111 -5.84 22.95 -6.64
N HIS A 112 -6.66 22.00 -6.17
CA HIS A 112 -8.11 22.19 -6.15
C HIS A 112 -8.61 22.26 -4.71
N PRO A 113 -8.88 23.47 -4.16
CA PRO A 113 -9.83 23.57 -3.07
C PRO A 113 -11.18 23.07 -3.61
N LEU A 114 -11.73 22.05 -2.95
CA LEU A 114 -13.13 21.68 -3.12
C LEU A 114 -14.02 22.75 -2.48
#